data_AF-A0A834NPK7-F1
#
_entry.id   AF-A0A834NPK7-F1
#
_cell.length_a   1.000
_cell.length_b   1.000
_cell.length_c   1.000
_cell.angle_alpha   90.00
_cell.angle_beta   90.00
_cell.angle_gamma   90.00
#
_symmetry.space_group_name_H-M   'P 1'
#
loop_
_entity.id
_entity.type
_entity.pdbx_description
1 polymer ?
#
loop_
_entity_poly.entity_id
_entity_poly.type
_entity_poly.pdbx_seq_one_letter_code
_entity_poly.pdbx_strand_id
1 'polypeptide(L)'
;MITFRTISSETYKKNHDKFQIYYDFYDAPFGRCIIALTDTDKAILHFAFVVKDDIDALKDLENEWPMSKILKDSIQMISNIMKNIFNMSDEKEEESILILLKGTEFQIKVWKALMSIPKGKTTTYEQVAQIINKPKAVRAVATAIGKNRIAYLIPCHRVMGKDGSSKYSCGVKYKESILSYESNTC
;
A
#
# COMPACT_ATOMS: atom_id res chain seq x y z
N MET A 1 -4.70 -5.46 13.11
CA MET A 1 -5.58 -4.32 12.71
C MET A 1 -4.74 -3.29 11.96
N ILE A 2 -5.23 -2.62 10.90
CA ILE A 2 -4.48 -1.55 10.21
C ILE A 2 -4.88 -0.19 10.79
N THR A 3 -3.90 0.58 11.26
CA THR A 3 -4.06 1.98 11.66
C THR A 3 -3.31 2.88 10.68
N PHE A 4 -3.69 4.16 10.59
CA PHE A 4 -3.01 5.07 9.67
C PHE A 4 -2.87 6.47 10.26
N ARG A 5 -1.83 7.16 9.81
CA ARG A 5 -1.71 8.62 9.89
C ARG A 5 -1.47 9.21 8.51
N THR A 6 -1.70 10.50 8.38
CA THR A 6 -1.60 11.20 7.09
C THR A 6 -0.55 12.30 7.15
N ILE A 7 0.14 12.55 6.05
CA ILE A 7 1.03 13.70 5.88
C ILE A 7 0.71 14.41 4.56
N SER A 8 0.53 15.73 4.59
CA SER A 8 0.38 16.51 3.35
C SER A 8 1.73 16.71 2.69
N SER A 9 1.72 17.07 1.40
CA SER A 9 2.95 17.42 0.68
C SER A 9 3.66 18.63 1.30
N GLU A 10 2.94 19.63 1.83
CA GLU A 10 3.58 20.75 2.53
C GLU A 10 4.21 20.32 3.85
N THR A 11 3.50 19.51 4.64
CA THR A 11 4.01 19.01 5.92
C THR A 11 5.22 18.11 5.72
N TYR A 12 5.22 17.29 4.66
CA TYR A 12 6.39 16.50 4.27
C TYR A 12 7.59 17.40 3.95
N LYS A 13 7.43 18.39 3.07
CA LYS A 13 8.51 19.33 2.72
C LYS A 13 9.11 20.02 3.94
N LYS A 14 8.30 20.34 4.95
CA LYS A 14 8.75 21.02 6.19
C LYS A 14 9.41 20.11 7.22
N ASN A 15 9.17 18.80 7.18
CA ASN A 15 9.57 17.88 8.24
C ASN A 15 10.29 16.63 7.71
N HIS A 16 10.78 16.66 6.47
CA HIS A 16 11.42 15.52 5.79
C HIS A 16 12.69 15.03 6.50
N ASP A 17 13.31 15.92 7.28
CA ASP A 17 14.53 15.73 8.07
C ASP A 17 14.26 15.15 9.47
N LYS A 18 12.99 15.11 9.91
CA LYS A 18 12.59 14.59 11.23
C LYS A 18 12.44 13.08 11.30
N PHE A 19 12.56 12.39 10.17
CA PHE A 19 12.50 10.94 10.09
C PHE A 19 13.34 10.45 8.93
N GLN A 20 13.81 9.22 9.03
CA GLN A 20 14.48 8.48 7.96
C GLN A 20 13.56 7.37 7.46
N ILE A 21 13.82 6.91 6.25
CA ILE A 21 13.07 5.85 5.61
C ILE A 21 13.99 4.64 5.50
N TYR A 22 13.60 3.54 6.13
CA TYR A 22 14.25 2.25 5.95
C TYR A 22 13.48 1.42 4.93
N TYR A 23 14.18 0.82 3.96
CA TYR A 23 13.57 -0.07 2.98
C TYR A 23 14.31 -1.40 2.89
N ASP A 24 13.60 -2.43 2.45
CA ASP A 24 14.21 -3.68 2.02
C ASP A 24 13.33 -4.38 1.00
N PHE A 25 13.89 -5.41 0.36
CA PHE A 25 13.17 -6.29 -0.54
C PHE A 25 12.75 -7.56 0.19
N TYR A 26 11.55 -8.02 -0.09
CA TYR A 26 10.98 -9.22 0.51
C TYR A 26 10.27 -10.06 -0.54
N ASP A 27 10.44 -11.38 -0.47
CA ASP A 27 9.74 -12.33 -1.33
C ASP A 27 8.41 -12.71 -0.68
N ALA A 28 7.35 -11.96 -1.03
CA ALA A 28 6.01 -12.20 -0.53
C ALA A 28 5.33 -13.37 -1.28
N PRO A 29 4.22 -13.94 -0.76
CA PRO A 29 3.55 -15.09 -1.37
C PRO A 29 3.13 -14.91 -2.84
N PHE A 30 2.97 -13.67 -3.29
CA PHE A 30 2.56 -13.29 -4.64
C PHE A 30 3.70 -12.70 -5.49
N GLY A 31 4.91 -12.64 -4.95
CA GLY A 31 6.12 -12.20 -5.65
C GLY A 31 6.94 -11.17 -4.88
N ARG A 32 8.09 -10.81 -5.45
CA ARG A 32 9.05 -9.89 -4.85
C ARG A 32 8.48 -8.49 -4.72
N CYS A 33 8.71 -7.87 -3.57
CA CYS A 33 8.23 -6.52 -3.27
C CYS A 33 9.30 -5.70 -2.55
N ILE A 34 9.18 -4.38 -2.69
CA ILE A 34 9.87 -3.40 -1.85
C ILE A 34 8.89 -2.90 -0.80
N ILE A 35 9.34 -2.81 0.43
CA ILE A 35 8.62 -2.20 1.54
C ILE A 35 9.51 -1.17 2.22
N ALA A 36 8.92 -0.07 2.65
CA ALA A 36 9.63 0.99 3.36
C ALA A 36 8.83 1.56 4.53
N LEU A 37 9.57 1.86 5.59
CA LEU A 37 9.08 2.23 6.92
C LEU A 37 9.75 3.51 7.40
N THR A 38 9.07 4.28 8.25
CA THR A 38 9.72 5.33 9.04
C THR A 38 10.54 4.75 10.18
N ASP A 39 11.66 5.40 10.53
CA ASP A 39 12.48 5.05 11.69
C ASP A 39 11.80 5.37 13.04
N THR A 40 10.98 6.42 13.08
CA THR A 40 10.35 6.92 14.32
C THR A 40 9.32 6.00 14.93
N ASP A 41 8.45 5.42 14.10
CA ASP A 41 7.22 4.72 14.52
C ASP A 41 6.93 3.49 13.65
N LYS A 42 7.89 3.08 12.81
CA LYS A 42 7.78 1.91 11.92
C LYS A 42 6.56 1.96 10.98
N ALA A 43 6.06 3.16 10.68
CA ALA A 43 4.90 3.33 9.81
C ALA A 43 5.26 2.97 8.37
N ILE A 44 4.52 2.04 7.76
CA ILE A 44 4.69 1.66 6.36
C ILE A 44 4.23 2.82 5.47
N LEU A 45 5.14 3.36 4.68
CA LEU A 45 4.85 4.48 3.76
C LEU A 45 4.94 4.06 2.30
N HIS A 46 5.54 2.90 2.03
CA HIS A 46 5.64 2.33 0.70
C HIS A 46 5.59 0.81 0.79
N PHE A 47 4.78 0.20 -0.07
CA PHE A 47 4.74 -1.23 -0.34
C PHE A 47 4.37 -1.35 -1.82
N ALA A 48 5.31 -1.79 -2.64
CA ALA A 48 5.10 -2.00 -4.07
C ALA A 48 5.73 -3.31 -4.55
N PHE A 49 5.14 -3.91 -5.58
CA PHE A 49 5.73 -5.08 -6.24
C PHE A 49 6.87 -4.69 -7.17
N VAL A 50 7.91 -5.51 -7.19
CA VAL A 50 9.00 -5.38 -8.15
C VAL A 50 8.50 -5.88 -9.50
N VAL A 51 8.14 -4.97 -10.40
CA VAL A 51 7.60 -5.30 -11.72
C VAL A 51 8.71 -5.56 -12.74
N LYS A 52 9.80 -4.78 -12.67
CA LYS A 52 10.93 -4.88 -13.59
C LYS A 52 12.19 -5.37 -12.90
N ASP A 53 12.74 -4.56 -11.99
CA ASP A 53 13.91 -4.91 -11.19
C ASP A 53 13.95 -4.08 -9.88
N ASP A 54 14.80 -4.50 -8.95
CA ASP A 54 14.98 -3.88 -7.63
C ASP A 54 15.43 -2.41 -7.76
N ILE A 55 16.18 -2.06 -8.81
CA ILE A 55 16.70 -0.70 -9.03
C ILE A 55 15.55 0.24 -9.38
N ASP A 56 14.67 -0.15 -10.29
CA ASP A 56 13.52 0.66 -10.68
C ASP A 56 12.50 0.79 -9.53
N ALA A 57 12.31 -0.27 -8.75
CA ALA A 57 11.45 -0.22 -7.56
C ALA A 57 11.99 0.75 -6.50
N LEU A 58 13.32 0.77 -6.29
CA LEU A 58 13.96 1.73 -5.38
C LEU A 58 13.84 3.17 -5.90
N LYS A 59 14.04 3.40 -7.20
CA LYS A 59 13.85 4.73 -7.81
C LYS A 59 12.43 5.25 -7.62
N ASP A 60 11.42 4.39 -7.73
CA ASP A 60 10.03 4.78 -7.48
C ASP A 60 9.81 5.24 -6.02
N LEU A 61 10.44 4.56 -5.05
CA LEU A 61 10.45 4.98 -3.65
C LEU A 61 11.15 6.33 -3.47
N GLU A 62 12.32 6.52 -4.07
CA GLU A 62 13.09 7.76 -4.04
C GLU A 62 12.34 8.94 -4.68
N ASN A 63 11.70 8.71 -5.83
CA ASN A 63 10.89 9.71 -6.53
C ASN A 63 9.66 10.13 -5.72
N GLU A 64 9.09 9.20 -4.96
CA GLU A 64 7.98 9.50 -4.06
C GLU A 64 8.47 10.30 -2.85
N TRP A 65 9.65 10.01 -2.31
CA TRP A 65 10.21 10.65 -1.10
C TRP A 65 11.56 11.33 -1.34
N PRO A 66 11.64 12.32 -2.25
CA PRO A 66 12.90 12.84 -2.79
C PRO A 66 13.73 13.66 -1.79
N MET A 67 13.13 14.09 -0.68
CA MET A 67 13.81 14.87 0.35
C MET A 67 14.21 14.01 1.55
N SER A 68 13.78 12.76 1.61
CA SER A 68 14.02 11.89 2.76
C SER A 68 15.33 11.14 2.59
N LYS A 69 16.02 10.91 3.70
CA LYS A 69 17.14 9.97 3.72
C LYS A 69 16.59 8.54 3.68
N ILE A 70 16.88 7.82 2.60
CA ILE A 70 16.44 6.45 2.37
C ILE A 70 17.62 5.51 2.56
N LEU A 71 17.47 4.52 3.45
CA LEU A 71 18.51 3.58 3.85
C LEU A 71 18.00 2.16 3.73
N LYS A 72 18.87 1.23 3.31
CA LYS A 72 18.53 -0.18 3.37
C LYS A 72 18.49 -0.65 4.83
N ASP A 73 17.48 -1.44 5.19
CA ASP A 73 17.36 -2.03 6.53
C ASP A 73 18.49 -3.06 6.74
N SER A 74 19.33 -2.80 7.75
CA SER A 74 20.44 -3.67 8.12
C SER A 74 20.15 -4.53 9.36
N ILE A 75 19.03 -4.29 10.05
CA ILE A 75 18.69 -4.92 11.33
C ILE A 75 17.46 -5.84 11.26
N GLN A 76 16.98 -6.15 10.05
CA GLN A 76 15.88 -7.09 9.78
C GLN A 76 14.53 -6.70 10.41
N MET A 77 14.31 -5.42 10.73
CA MET A 77 13.03 -4.91 11.22
C MET A 77 11.90 -5.17 10.21
N ILE A 78 12.20 -4.97 8.92
CA ILE A 78 11.26 -5.21 7.83
C ILE A 78 10.88 -6.68 7.72
N SER A 79 11.84 -7.60 7.86
CA SER A 79 11.58 -9.04 7.79
C SER A 79 10.57 -9.48 8.86
N ASN A 80 10.69 -8.96 10.08
CA ASN A 80 9.76 -9.25 11.17
C ASN A 80 8.34 -8.70 10.88
N ILE A 81 8.24 -7.45 10.41
CA ILE A 81 6.95 -6.86 10.04
C ILE A 81 6.28 -7.64 8.90
N MET A 82 7.05 -8.08 7.91
CA MET A 82 6.53 -8.85 6.77
C MET A 82 6.02 -10.23 7.18
N LYS A 83 6.69 -10.91 8.12
CA LYS A 83 6.17 -12.15 8.72
C LYS A 83 4.82 -11.93 9.40
N ASN A 84 4.67 -10.83 10.14
CA ASN A 84 3.41 -10.47 10.78
C ASN A 84 2.30 -10.15 9.75
N ILE A 85 2.63 -9.42 8.67
CA ILE A 85 1.67 -9.09 7.60
C ILE A 85 1.07 -10.35 6.94
N PHE A 86 1.89 -11.40 6.75
CA PHE A 86 1.45 -12.63 6.09
C PHE A 86 1.10 -13.76 7.06
N ASN A 87 1.00 -13.49 8.36
CA ASN A 87 0.76 -14.49 9.41
C ASN A 87 1.71 -15.70 9.32
N MET A 88 2.99 -15.44 9.01
CA MET A 88 4.03 -16.47 8.92
C MET A 88 4.81 -16.65 10.24
N SER A 89 4.31 -16.08 11.34
CA SER A 89 4.85 -16.23 12.70
C SER A 89 3.93 -17.12 13.56
N ASP A 90 4.53 -17.97 14.40
CA ASP A 90 3.81 -18.82 15.36
C ASP A 90 3.28 -18.01 16.57
N GLU A 91 3.80 -16.80 16.78
CA GLU A 91 3.43 -15.89 17.85
C GLU A 91 2.43 -14.84 17.32
N LYS A 92 1.16 -14.99 17.71
CA LYS A 92 0.11 -13.98 17.46
C LYS A 92 0.30 -12.79 18.40
N GLU A 93 1.29 -11.95 18.13
CA GLU A 93 1.21 -10.58 18.65
C GLU A 93 0.20 -9.81 17.80
N GLU A 94 -0.90 -9.37 18.42
CA GLU A 94 -1.91 -8.49 17.81
C GLU A 94 -1.35 -7.07 17.58
N GLU A 95 -0.13 -6.94 17.06
CA GLU A 95 0.42 -5.64 16.73
C GLU A 95 -0.39 -5.02 15.58
N SER A 96 -0.88 -3.80 15.81
CA SER A 96 -1.52 -3.03 14.76
C SER A 96 -0.48 -2.59 13.74
N ILE A 97 -0.73 -2.84 12.45
CA ILE A 97 0.12 -2.36 11.35
C ILE A 97 -0.20 -0.88 11.13
N LEU A 98 0.79 -0.01 11.39
CA LEU A 98 0.67 1.42 11.14
C LEU A 98 1.11 1.76 9.72
N ILE A 99 0.31 2.54 8.99
CA ILE A 99 0.66 3.06 7.67
C ILE A 99 0.70 4.60 7.64
N LEU A 100 1.59 5.17 6.85
CA LEU A 100 1.72 6.60 6.60
C LEU A 100 1.23 6.93 5.20
N LEU A 101 0.10 7.63 5.12
CA LEU A 101 -0.50 8.05 3.85
C LEU A 101 -0.05 9.46 3.48
N LYS A 102 0.57 9.60 2.32
CA LYS A 102 0.86 10.92 1.72
C LYS A 102 -0.05 11.14 0.51
N GLY A 103 -0.94 12.13 0.60
CA GLY A 103 -1.89 12.40 -0.48
C GLY A 103 -2.87 13.53 -0.15
N THR A 104 -3.69 13.90 -1.13
CA THR A 104 -4.78 14.86 -0.96
C THR A 104 -5.90 14.27 -0.12
N GLU A 105 -6.74 15.11 0.50
CA GLU A 105 -7.90 14.64 1.28
C GLU A 105 -8.80 13.68 0.48
N PHE A 106 -8.97 13.94 -0.82
CA PHE A 106 -9.73 13.07 -1.71
C PHE A 106 -9.07 11.68 -1.85
N GLN A 107 -7.75 11.63 -2.07
CA GLN A 107 -7.01 10.37 -2.16
C GLN A 107 -7.09 9.59 -0.85
N ILE A 108 -6.86 10.27 0.27
CA ILE A 108 -6.98 9.69 1.61
C ILE A 108 -8.37 9.09 1.82
N LYS A 109 -9.44 9.82 1.44
CA LYS A 109 -10.82 9.34 1.57
C LYS A 109 -11.08 8.09 0.74
N VAL A 110 -10.55 8.04 -0.49
CA VAL A 110 -10.64 6.86 -1.36
C VAL A 110 -9.91 5.68 -0.72
N TRP A 111 -8.66 5.86 -0.28
CA TRP A 111 -7.87 4.78 0.32
C TRP A 111 -8.48 4.24 1.61
N LYS A 112 -9.11 5.10 2.44
CA LYS A 112 -9.92 4.67 3.59
C LYS A 112 -11.08 3.78 3.18
N ALA A 113 -11.82 4.16 2.14
CA ALA A 113 -12.93 3.34 1.63
C ALA A 113 -12.44 1.98 1.08
N LEU A 114 -11.22 1.91 0.54
CA LEU A 114 -10.64 0.63 0.14
C LEU A 114 -10.41 -0.28 1.35
N MET A 115 -9.86 0.25 2.44
CA MET A 115 -9.58 -0.54 3.65
C MET A 115 -10.84 -1.13 4.30
N SER A 116 -12.04 -0.57 4.05
CA SER A 116 -13.31 -1.17 4.51
C SER A 116 -13.81 -2.34 3.66
N ILE A 117 -13.19 -2.63 2.51
CA ILE A 117 -13.58 -3.76 1.66
C ILE A 117 -13.06 -5.05 2.31
N PRO A 118 -13.90 -6.04 2.63
CA PRO A 118 -13.45 -7.28 3.26
C PRO A 118 -12.49 -8.09 2.38
N LYS A 119 -11.63 -8.89 3.02
CA LYS A 119 -10.77 -9.87 2.34
C LYS A 119 -11.62 -10.86 1.53
N GLY A 120 -11.15 -11.22 0.33
CA GLY A 120 -11.85 -12.16 -0.55
C GLY A 120 -13.12 -11.59 -1.20
N LYS A 121 -13.42 -10.30 -1.02
CA LYS A 121 -14.51 -9.60 -1.69
C LYS A 121 -13.96 -8.58 -2.68
N THR A 122 -14.67 -8.42 -3.80
CA THR A 122 -14.36 -7.39 -4.80
C THR A 122 -15.47 -6.33 -4.83
N THR A 123 -15.13 -5.17 -5.34
CA THR A 123 -16.05 -4.04 -5.56
C THR A 123 -15.75 -3.37 -6.90
N THR A 124 -16.53 -2.35 -7.26
CA THR A 124 -16.31 -1.57 -8.49
C THR A 124 -15.88 -0.13 -8.18
N TYR A 125 -15.25 0.52 -9.16
CA TYR A 125 -14.91 1.95 -9.05
C TYR A 125 -16.12 2.83 -8.70
N GLU A 126 -17.30 2.47 -9.22
CA GLU A 126 -18.53 3.20 -8.93
C GLU A 126 -19.01 2.99 -7.50
N GLN A 127 -18.95 1.76 -6.99
CA GLN A 127 -19.29 1.49 -5.60
C GLN A 127 -18.34 2.22 -4.65
N VAL A 128 -17.03 2.29 -4.94
CA VAL A 128 -16.09 3.11 -4.17
C VAL A 128 -16.50 4.59 -4.22
N ALA A 129 -16.89 5.11 -5.39
CA ALA A 129 -17.37 6.48 -5.54
C ALA A 129 -18.66 6.74 -4.72
N GLN A 130 -19.55 5.76 -4.61
CA GLN A 130 -20.73 5.81 -3.75
C GLN A 130 -20.36 5.81 -2.27
N ILE A 131 -19.46 4.92 -1.83
CA ILE A 131 -19.00 4.82 -0.43
C ILE A 131 -18.42 6.16 0.06
N ILE A 132 -17.68 6.88 -0.80
CA ILE A 132 -17.13 8.19 -0.43
C ILE A 132 -18.11 9.37 -0.61
N ASN A 133 -19.38 9.10 -0.90
CA ASN A 133 -20.43 10.09 -1.18
C ASN A 133 -20.10 11.04 -2.34
N LYS A 134 -19.47 10.51 -3.40
CA LYS A 134 -19.13 11.25 -4.64
C LYS A 134 -19.44 10.41 -5.87
N PRO A 135 -20.71 10.01 -6.12
CA PRO A 135 -21.08 9.04 -7.17
C PRO A 135 -20.66 9.45 -8.59
N LYS A 136 -20.55 10.76 -8.87
CA LYS A 136 -20.11 11.29 -10.17
C LYS A 136 -18.58 11.28 -10.36
N ALA A 137 -17.80 10.96 -9.32
CA ALA A 137 -16.34 11.08 -9.31
C ALA A 137 -15.59 9.79 -9.69
N VAL A 138 -16.22 8.87 -10.44
CA VAL A 138 -15.68 7.53 -10.76
C VAL A 138 -14.27 7.59 -11.35
N ARG A 139 -14.04 8.49 -12.31
CA ARG A 139 -12.70 8.66 -12.93
C ARG A 139 -11.66 9.15 -11.92
N ALA A 140 -12.01 10.14 -11.09
CA ALA A 140 -11.13 10.64 -10.05
C ALA A 140 -10.80 9.56 -8.99
N VAL A 141 -11.79 8.73 -8.64
CA VAL A 141 -11.61 7.55 -7.78
C VAL A 141 -10.62 6.58 -8.41
N ALA A 142 -10.78 6.22 -9.68
CA ALA A 142 -9.85 5.35 -10.38
C ALA A 142 -8.40 5.90 -10.38
N THR A 143 -8.24 7.21 -10.62
CA THR A 143 -6.93 7.87 -10.52
C THR A 143 -6.35 7.83 -9.11
N ALA A 144 -7.17 8.06 -8.07
CA ALA A 144 -6.73 7.98 -6.68
C ALA A 144 -6.31 6.56 -6.29
N ILE A 145 -7.05 5.54 -6.74
CA ILE A 145 -6.69 4.12 -6.54
C ILE A 145 -5.35 3.80 -7.19
N GLY A 146 -5.13 4.26 -8.43
CA GLY A 146 -3.87 4.04 -9.15
C GLY A 146 -2.65 4.72 -8.53
N LYS A 147 -2.86 5.74 -7.68
CA LYS A 147 -1.82 6.42 -6.92
C LYS A 147 -1.53 5.78 -5.55
N ASN A 148 -2.16 4.64 -5.23
CA ASN A 148 -1.83 3.90 -4.02
C ASN A 148 -0.37 3.41 -4.06
N ARG A 149 0.41 3.77 -3.03
CA ARG A 149 1.80 3.35 -2.82
C ARG A 149 1.95 2.26 -1.76
N ILE A 150 0.86 1.79 -1.19
CA ILE A 150 0.84 0.76 -0.14
C ILE A 150 -0.02 -0.40 -0.64
N ALA A 151 0.52 -1.11 -1.64
CA ALA A 151 -0.10 -2.29 -2.22
C ALA A 151 -0.40 -3.33 -1.13
N TYR A 152 -1.39 -4.19 -1.39
CA TYR A 152 -1.90 -5.23 -0.49
C TYR A 152 -2.59 -4.70 0.78
N LEU A 153 -1.92 -3.87 1.60
CA LEU A 153 -2.47 -3.33 2.85
C LEU A 153 -3.60 -2.32 2.60
N ILE A 154 -3.45 -1.46 1.59
CA ILE A 154 -4.57 -0.73 1.01
C ILE A 154 -5.06 -1.56 -0.19
N PRO A 155 -6.23 -2.20 -0.10
CA PRO A 155 -6.60 -3.30 -1.00
C PRO A 155 -7.15 -2.79 -2.34
N CYS A 156 -6.35 -2.03 -3.07
CA CYS A 156 -6.70 -1.53 -4.41
C CYS A 156 -6.91 -2.67 -5.43
N HIS A 157 -6.30 -3.84 -5.20
CA HIS A 157 -6.52 -5.03 -6.01
C HIS A 157 -7.96 -5.56 -5.93
N ARG A 158 -8.74 -5.20 -4.92
CA ARG A 158 -10.15 -5.61 -4.77
C ARG A 158 -11.12 -4.80 -5.66
N VAL A 159 -10.65 -3.75 -6.36
CA VAL A 159 -11.51 -2.89 -7.20
C VAL A 159 -11.46 -3.29 -8.67
N MET A 160 -12.61 -3.50 -9.29
CA MET A 160 -12.78 -3.93 -10.68
C MET A 160 -13.53 -2.89 -11.52
N GLY A 161 -13.35 -2.96 -12.84
CA GLY A 161 -14.24 -2.35 -13.83
C GLY A 161 -15.59 -3.07 -13.86
N LYS A 162 -16.63 -2.38 -14.32
CA LYS A 162 -17.99 -2.96 -14.44
C LYS A 162 -18.08 -4.13 -15.41
N ASP A 163 -17.26 -4.09 -16.45
CA ASP A 163 -17.09 -5.12 -17.47
C ASP A 163 -16.20 -6.28 -17.02
N GLY A 164 -15.80 -6.31 -15.74
CA GLY A 164 -14.80 -7.24 -15.22
C GLY A 164 -13.36 -6.89 -15.60
N SER A 165 -13.14 -5.81 -16.37
CA SER A 165 -11.79 -5.37 -16.70
C SER A 165 -11.05 -4.88 -15.46
N SER A 166 -9.74 -5.06 -15.44
CA SER A 166 -8.91 -4.63 -14.33
C SER A 166 -7.68 -3.91 -14.85
N LYS A 167 -7.50 -2.69 -14.37
CA LYS A 167 -6.20 -2.00 -14.39
C LYS A 167 -5.65 -2.05 -12.96
N TYR A 168 -4.44 -2.56 -12.82
CA TYR A 168 -3.71 -2.58 -11.55
C TYR A 168 -2.35 -1.94 -11.79
N SER A 169 -1.97 -0.96 -10.97
CA SER A 169 -0.73 -0.19 -11.14
C SER A 169 0.51 -1.09 -11.06
N CYS A 170 0.45 -2.17 -10.29
CA CYS A 170 1.54 -3.14 -10.20
C CYS A 170 1.45 -4.28 -11.21
N GLY A 171 0.44 -4.31 -12.11
CA GLY A 171 0.26 -5.33 -13.13
C GLY A 171 -0.78 -6.40 -12.80
N VAL A 172 -1.55 -6.84 -13.81
CA VAL A 172 -2.72 -7.72 -13.65
C VAL A 172 -2.37 -9.05 -12.96
N LYS A 173 -1.19 -9.62 -13.27
CA LYS A 173 -0.69 -10.86 -12.66
C LYS A 173 -0.70 -10.81 -11.12
N TYR A 174 -0.14 -9.75 -10.53
CA TYR A 174 -0.10 -9.61 -9.07
C TYR A 174 -1.50 -9.53 -8.47
N LYS A 175 -2.41 -8.81 -9.12
CA LYS A 175 -3.78 -8.69 -8.65
C LYS A 175 -4.51 -10.04 -8.64
N GLU A 176 -4.37 -10.84 -9.69
CA GLU A 176 -4.96 -12.19 -9.75
C GLU A 176 -4.36 -13.10 -8.68
N SER A 177 -3.03 -13.07 -8.49
CA SER A 177 -2.35 -13.84 -7.44
C SER A 177 -2.84 -13.46 -6.04
N ILE A 178 -3.00 -12.16 -5.75
CA ILE A 178 -3.50 -11.69 -4.45
C ILE A 178 -4.96 -12.11 -4.24
N LEU A 179 -5.84 -11.94 -5.24
CA LEU A 179 -7.25 -12.32 -5.12
C LEU A 179 -7.42 -13.84 -4.92
N SER A 180 -6.60 -14.64 -5.61
CA SER A 180 -6.56 -16.10 -5.41
C SER A 180 -6.10 -16.46 -4.00
N TYR A 181 -5.01 -15.84 -3.54
CA TYR A 181 -4.51 -16.02 -2.17
C TYR A 181 -5.57 -15.67 -1.12
N GLU A 182 -6.28 -14.55 -1.29
CA GLU A 182 -7.35 -14.13 -0.38
C GLU A 182 -8.54 -15.09 -0.36
N SER A 183 -8.87 -15.71 -1.48
CA SER A 183 -9.98 -16.67 -1.59
C SER A 183 -9.65 -18.02 -0.95
N ASN A 184 -8.38 -18.44 -1.00
CA ASN A 184 -7.92 -19.73 -0.46
C ASN A 184 -7.58 -19.68 1.04
N THR A 185 -7.52 -18.50 1.63
CA THR A 185 -7.20 -18.28 3.05
C THR A 185 -8.41 -17.76 3.84
N CYS A 186 -9.61 -18.15 3.38
CA CYS A 186 -10.91 -17.91 4.02
C CYS A 186 -11.41 -19.17 4.72
#